data_AF-N6TXI9-F1
#
_entry.id   AF-N6TXI9-F1
#
_cell.length_a   1.000
_cell.length_b   1.000
_cell.length_c   1.000
_cell.angle_alpha   90.00
_cell.angle_beta   90.00
_cell.angle_gamma   90.00
#
_symmetry.space_group_name_H-M   'P 1'
#
loop_
_entity.id
_entity.type
_entity.pdbx_description
1 polymer ?
#
loop_
_entity_poly.entity_id
_entity_poly.type
_entity_poly.pdbx_seq_one_letter_code
_entity_poly.pdbx_strand_id
1 'polypeptide(L)'
;MFLVQIVLFSCFKSSDAFAFRRWTLEQETIFFRQLEPNCVWEAFCYEMVLCRTIFESVPDNYHCWTYRQCCIYIFENDINLKLMLCREFQFINDCMNRHVVLSSVYHYKQFLINFVKNFYYFRRIDPIHRSTEILLGLDIVSRRVMYKSSNITRFWEQFGNYRIGIFSCKFIVWVCVFWLELINEEEDRRFYMHENFWLQRRFILYTLFERLNNNIEGMLDDHNVVVDVKSNLLDSNILFTVCKSNYKMEKEISTNPAHKKIINSPFYRALINGEKYIVRKFMCPSNHNLIRRHISWLKYFL
;
A
#
# COMPACT_ATOMS: atom_id res chain seq x y z
N MET A 1 3.99 7.11 31.64
CA MET A 1 2.84 6.89 30.74
C MET A 1 1.70 7.92 30.93
N PHE A 2 1.08 8.01 32.11
CA PHE A 2 -0.15 8.82 32.33
C PHE A 2 -0.02 10.32 32.00
N LEU A 3 1.08 10.97 32.37
CA LEU A 3 1.27 12.41 32.15
C LEU A 3 1.20 12.82 30.67
N VAL A 4 1.84 12.05 29.79
CA VAL A 4 1.85 12.34 28.35
C VAL A 4 0.46 12.19 27.74
N GLN A 5 -0.32 11.25 28.25
CA GLN A 5 -1.70 11.06 27.80
C GLN A 5 -2.59 12.22 28.22
N ILE A 6 -2.45 12.72 29.45
CA ILE A 6 -3.15 13.94 29.88
C ILE A 6 -2.83 15.09 28.91
N VAL A 7 -1.55 15.26 28.56
CA VAL A 7 -1.13 16.31 27.63
C VAL A 7 -1.72 16.08 26.24
N LEU A 8 -1.67 14.86 25.70
CA LEU A 8 -2.23 14.54 24.38
C LEU A 8 -3.76 14.66 24.35
N PHE A 9 -4.48 14.36 25.43
CA PHE A 9 -5.93 14.55 25.52
C PHE A 9 -6.33 16.02 25.71
N SER A 10 -5.44 16.84 26.29
CA SER A 10 -5.67 18.28 26.44
C SER A 10 -5.22 19.07 25.20
N CYS A 11 -4.19 18.57 24.51
CA CYS A 11 -3.56 19.20 23.35
C CYS A 11 -3.16 18.14 22.32
N PHE A 12 -4.15 17.67 21.55
CA PHE A 12 -3.99 16.61 20.56
C PHE A 12 -2.89 16.87 19.53
N LYS A 13 -2.55 18.14 19.25
CA LYS A 13 -1.56 18.53 18.23
C LYS A 13 -0.17 18.80 18.80
N SER A 14 0.10 18.50 20.08
CA SER A 14 1.41 18.72 20.68
C SER A 14 2.47 17.80 20.08
N SER A 15 3.34 18.36 19.23
CA SER A 15 4.46 17.63 18.62
C SER A 15 5.42 17.09 19.68
N ASP A 16 5.67 17.86 20.73
CA ASP A 16 6.62 17.53 21.79
C ASP A 16 6.09 16.37 22.64
N ALA A 17 4.79 16.34 22.93
CA ALA A 17 4.17 15.23 23.63
C ALA A 17 4.30 13.92 22.84
N PHE A 18 4.07 13.95 21.52
CA PHE A 18 4.29 12.77 20.66
C PHE A 18 5.78 12.39 20.57
N ALA A 19 6.67 13.37 20.42
CA ALA A 19 8.11 13.11 20.36
C ALA A 19 8.63 12.47 21.64
N PHE A 20 8.24 13.03 22.79
CA PHE A 20 8.57 12.47 24.09
C PHE A 20 7.94 11.08 24.28
N ARG A 21 6.69 10.86 23.85
CA ARG A 21 6.10 9.51 23.92
C ARG A 21 6.90 8.51 23.10
N ARG A 22 7.29 8.82 21.85
CA ARG A 22 8.14 7.94 21.03
C ARG A 22 9.42 7.56 21.77
N TRP A 23 10.13 8.55 22.29
CA TRP A 23 11.36 8.31 23.03
C TRP A 23 11.13 7.41 24.25
N THR A 24 10.12 7.70 25.08
CA THR A 24 9.80 6.85 26.24
C THR A 24 9.41 5.43 25.83
N LEU A 25 8.63 5.28 24.76
CA LEU A 25 8.16 3.99 24.28
C LEU A 25 9.33 3.11 23.81
N GLU A 26 10.31 3.69 23.11
CA GLU A 26 11.53 2.97 22.71
C GLU A 26 12.30 2.44 23.92
N GLN A 27 12.45 3.27 24.97
CA GLN A 27 13.09 2.84 26.22
C GLN A 27 12.28 1.74 26.93
N GLU A 28 10.95 1.92 27.01
CA GLU A 28 10.03 0.94 27.59
C GLU A 28 10.08 -0.40 26.85
N THR A 29 10.15 -0.42 25.52
CA THR A 29 10.29 -1.67 24.76
C THR A 29 11.56 -2.44 25.07
N ILE A 30 12.69 -1.76 25.33
CA ILE A 30 13.93 -2.43 25.76
C ILE A 30 13.69 -3.18 27.09
N PHE A 31 12.96 -2.55 28.01
CA PHE A 31 12.60 -3.16 29.28
C PHE A 31 11.56 -4.29 29.12
N PHE A 32 10.51 -4.09 28.33
CA PHE A 32 9.46 -5.11 28.12
C PHE A 32 10.01 -6.40 27.49
N ARG A 33 11.02 -6.29 26.61
CA ARG A 33 11.71 -7.45 26.03
C ARG A 33 12.38 -8.34 27.09
N GLN A 34 12.70 -7.82 28.27
CA GLN A 34 13.32 -8.56 29.37
C GLN A 34 12.31 -9.23 30.29
N LEU A 35 11.04 -8.80 30.28
CA LEU A 35 10.00 -9.33 31.14
C LEU A 35 9.33 -10.55 30.51
N GLU A 36 8.41 -10.32 29.56
CA GLU A 36 7.65 -11.37 28.86
C GLU A 36 7.15 -10.87 27.49
N PRO A 37 7.03 -11.76 26.47
CA PRO A 37 6.55 -11.39 25.14
C PRO A 37 5.15 -10.75 25.12
N ASN A 38 4.27 -11.13 26.06
CA ASN A 38 2.90 -10.61 26.11
C ASN A 38 2.85 -9.12 26.49
N CYS A 39 3.76 -8.66 27.36
CA CYS A 39 3.84 -7.26 27.78
C CYS A 39 4.06 -6.32 26.58
N VAL A 40 4.88 -6.76 25.62
CA VAL A 40 5.15 -5.99 24.40
C VAL A 40 3.88 -5.85 23.55
N TRP A 41 3.11 -6.94 23.40
CA TRP A 41 1.86 -6.91 22.64
C TRP A 41 0.79 -6.03 23.30
N GLU A 42 0.69 -6.07 24.62
CA GLU A 42 -0.22 -5.23 25.39
C GLU A 42 0.16 -3.74 25.26
N ALA A 43 1.45 -3.42 25.35
CA ALA A 43 1.96 -2.07 25.12
C ALA A 43 1.63 -1.58 23.69
N PHE A 44 1.84 -2.41 22.67
CA PHE A 44 1.44 -2.09 21.30
C PHE A 44 -0.06 -1.81 21.20
N CYS A 45 -0.91 -2.69 21.76
CA CYS A 45 -2.35 -2.52 21.73
C CYS A 45 -2.79 -1.23 22.42
N TYR A 46 -2.16 -0.90 23.55
CA TYR A 46 -2.40 0.34 24.28
C TYR A 46 -2.13 1.58 23.43
N GLU A 47 -0.98 1.62 22.74
CA GLU A 47 -0.64 2.74 21.86
C GLU A 47 -1.58 2.84 20.65
N MET A 48 -2.03 1.71 20.11
CA MET A 48 -3.00 1.69 19.01
C MET A 48 -4.37 2.21 19.45
N VAL A 49 -4.78 1.94 20.70
CA VAL A 49 -6.00 2.49 21.32
C VAL A 49 -5.85 4.00 21.51
N LEU A 50 -4.73 4.48 22.07
CA LEU A 50 -4.45 5.91 22.21
C LEU A 50 -4.56 6.64 20.86
N CYS A 51 -3.90 6.12 19.83
CA CYS A 51 -3.99 6.67 18.48
C CYS A 51 -5.42 6.68 17.94
N ARG A 52 -6.22 5.64 18.23
CA ARG A 52 -7.63 5.58 17.81
C ARG A 52 -8.45 6.66 18.50
N THR A 53 -8.31 6.85 19.81
CA THR A 53 -9.04 7.88 20.56
C THR A 53 -8.70 9.29 20.05
N ILE A 54 -7.42 9.56 19.78
CA ILE A 54 -6.99 10.84 19.20
C ILE A 54 -7.55 11.01 17.79
N PHE A 55 -7.51 9.96 16.96
CA PHE A 55 -8.09 9.97 15.62
C PHE A 55 -9.60 10.27 15.63
N GLU A 56 -10.36 9.65 16.54
CA GLU A 56 -11.81 9.89 16.66
C GLU A 56 -12.13 11.34 17.04
N SER A 57 -11.22 12.01 17.75
CA SER A 57 -11.34 13.42 18.13
C SER A 57 -10.86 14.37 17.03
N VAL A 58 -9.74 14.04 16.37
CA VAL A 58 -9.06 14.87 15.36
C VAL A 58 -8.54 13.95 14.23
N PRO A 59 -9.39 13.58 13.25
CA PRO A 59 -9.07 12.57 12.24
C PRO A 59 -7.90 12.92 11.30
N ASP A 60 -7.63 14.21 11.12
CA ASP A 60 -6.57 14.76 10.27
C ASP A 60 -5.27 15.04 11.04
N ASN A 61 -5.15 14.58 12.28
CA ASN A 61 -3.98 14.82 13.12
C ASN A 61 -2.72 14.11 12.59
N TYR A 62 -1.90 14.87 11.86
CA TYR A 62 -0.63 14.40 11.29
C TYR A 62 0.29 13.75 12.33
N HIS A 63 0.45 14.35 13.50
CA HIS A 63 1.34 13.82 14.54
C HIS A 63 0.87 12.46 15.05
N CYS A 64 -0.44 12.27 15.21
CA CYS A 64 -1.02 10.99 15.59
C CYS A 64 -0.78 9.91 14.52
N TRP A 65 -0.96 10.23 13.24
CA TRP A 65 -0.70 9.29 12.16
C TRP A 65 0.76 8.89 12.07
N THR A 66 1.68 9.86 12.13
CA THR A 66 3.13 9.59 12.17
C THR A 66 3.50 8.79 13.41
N TYR A 67 2.93 9.11 14.58
CA TYR A 67 3.16 8.34 15.80
C TYR A 67 2.71 6.88 15.65
N ARG A 68 1.52 6.65 15.09
CA ARG A 68 1.01 5.30 14.80
C ARG A 68 1.94 4.52 13.88
N GLN A 69 2.51 5.17 12.85
CA GLN A 69 3.52 4.57 11.97
C GLN A 69 4.81 4.21 12.73
N CYS A 70 5.28 5.11 13.61
CA CYS A 70 6.45 4.84 14.45
C CYS A 70 6.24 3.63 15.37
N CYS A 71 5.07 3.48 15.99
CA CYS A 71 4.76 2.31 16.81
C CYS A 71 4.92 1.00 16.03
N ILE A 72 4.50 0.96 14.75
CA ILE A 72 4.69 -0.23 13.90
C ILE A 72 6.17 -0.60 13.81
N TYR A 73 7.07 0.37 13.57
CA TYR A 73 8.51 0.11 13.53
C TYR A 73 9.11 -0.26 14.88
N ILE A 74 8.69 0.39 15.97
CA ILE A 74 9.21 0.12 17.31
C ILE A 74 8.93 -1.33 17.70
N PHE A 75 7.73 -1.83 17.37
CA PHE A 75 7.26 -3.15 17.80
C PHE A 75 7.46 -4.28 16.78
N GLU A 76 7.83 -4.00 15.52
CA GLU A 76 7.82 -4.99 14.42
C GLU A 76 8.63 -6.28 14.70
N ASN A 77 9.62 -6.19 15.58
CA ASN A 77 10.55 -7.27 15.89
C ASN A 77 10.09 -8.18 17.02
N ASP A 78 9.16 -7.70 17.83
CA ASP A 78 8.88 -8.26 19.14
C ASP A 78 7.46 -8.81 19.27
N ILE A 79 6.60 -8.54 18.28
CA ILE A 79 5.22 -9.00 18.29
C ILE A 79 4.92 -9.91 17.11
N ASN A 80 3.77 -10.58 17.19
CA ASN A 80 3.21 -11.30 16.07
C ASN A 80 2.81 -10.30 14.96
N LEU A 81 3.76 -10.07 14.04
CA LEU A 81 3.61 -9.11 12.95
C LEU A 81 2.35 -9.35 12.11
N LYS A 82 1.97 -10.61 11.90
CA LYS A 82 0.74 -10.95 11.18
C LYS A 82 -0.48 -10.38 11.90
N LEU A 83 -0.61 -10.68 13.19
CA LEU A 83 -1.75 -10.23 13.98
C LEU A 83 -1.82 -8.71 14.04
N MET A 84 -0.66 -8.05 14.20
CA MET A 84 -0.51 -6.60 14.13
C MET A 84 -1.05 -6.05 12.80
N LEU A 85 -0.52 -6.53 11.67
CA LEU A 85 -0.93 -6.07 10.34
C LEU A 85 -2.41 -6.34 10.07
N CYS A 86 -2.94 -7.49 10.46
CA CYS A 86 -4.37 -7.79 10.31
C CYS A 86 -5.24 -6.75 11.05
N ARG A 87 -4.89 -6.40 12.29
CA ARG A 87 -5.61 -5.38 13.07
C ARG A 87 -5.50 -3.99 12.44
N GLU A 88 -4.33 -3.64 11.92
CA GLU A 88 -4.12 -2.34 11.29
C GLU A 88 -4.83 -2.20 9.94
N PHE A 89 -4.85 -3.25 9.12
CA PHE A 89 -5.62 -3.25 7.88
C PHE A 89 -7.13 -3.23 8.16
N GLN A 90 -7.61 -3.91 9.19
CA GLN A 90 -9.00 -3.81 9.63
C GLN A 90 -9.33 -2.38 10.06
N PHE A 91 -8.52 -1.80 10.95
CA PHE A 91 -8.69 -0.42 11.40
C PHE A 91 -8.74 0.56 10.23
N ILE A 92 -7.80 0.46 9.27
CA ILE A 92 -7.76 1.43 8.19
C ILE A 92 -8.93 1.27 7.21
N ASN A 93 -9.39 0.05 6.95
CA ASN A 93 -10.57 -0.18 6.13
C ASN A 93 -11.83 0.38 6.81
N ASP A 94 -11.97 0.21 8.13
CA ASP A 94 -13.07 0.81 8.90
C ASP A 94 -13.03 2.34 8.85
N CYS A 95 -11.83 2.92 8.91
CA CYS A 95 -11.63 4.36 8.77
C CYS A 95 -11.94 4.86 7.36
N MET A 96 -11.53 4.14 6.31
CA MET A 96 -11.84 4.49 4.91
C MET A 96 -13.35 4.48 4.67
N ASN A 97 -14.07 3.51 5.23
CA ASN A 97 -15.52 3.42 5.12
C ASN A 97 -16.25 4.60 5.78
N ARG A 98 -15.68 5.16 6.86
CA ARG A 98 -16.26 6.30 7.59
C ARG A 98 -15.78 7.66 7.08
N HIS A 99 -14.55 7.74 6.57
CA HIS A 99 -13.83 8.98 6.30
C HIS A 99 -13.14 9.01 4.93
N VAL A 100 -13.91 8.74 3.88
CA VAL A 100 -13.46 8.67 2.48
C VAL A 100 -12.68 9.89 1.99
N VAL A 101 -12.99 11.08 2.52
CA VAL A 101 -12.36 12.34 2.11
C VAL A 101 -11.00 12.57 2.76
N LEU A 102 -10.63 11.82 3.81
CA LEU A 102 -9.40 12.06 4.56
C LEU A 102 -8.20 11.42 3.88
N SER A 103 -7.31 12.25 3.34
CA SER A 103 -6.08 11.79 2.67
C SER A 103 -5.15 11.03 3.62
N SER A 104 -5.13 11.38 4.91
CA SER A 104 -4.33 10.72 5.95
C SER A 104 -4.62 9.22 6.08
N VAL A 105 -5.88 8.82 5.93
CA VAL A 105 -6.33 7.43 6.00
C VAL A 105 -5.73 6.61 4.84
N TYR A 106 -5.81 7.15 3.61
CA TYR A 106 -5.21 6.50 2.44
C TYR A 106 -3.69 6.45 2.55
N HIS A 107 -3.06 7.54 3.01
CA HIS A 107 -1.62 7.58 3.24
C HIS A 107 -1.17 6.51 4.24
N TYR A 108 -1.93 6.29 5.32
CA TYR A 108 -1.63 5.22 6.27
C TYR A 108 -1.79 3.83 5.65
N LYS A 109 -2.82 3.59 4.83
CA LYS A 109 -2.97 2.31 4.09
C LYS A 109 -1.78 2.06 3.16
N GLN A 110 -1.31 3.09 2.45
CA GLN A 110 -0.12 2.99 1.60
C GLN A 110 1.15 2.73 2.40
N PHE A 111 1.30 3.39 3.55
CA PHE A 111 2.37 3.10 4.49
C PHE A 111 2.36 1.62 4.90
N LEU A 112 1.22 1.05 5.28
CA LEU A 112 1.11 -0.37 5.64
C LEU A 112 1.50 -1.28 4.46
N ILE A 113 1.03 -0.97 3.25
CA ILE A 113 1.40 -1.71 2.03
C ILE A 113 2.93 -1.66 1.82
N ASN A 114 3.54 -0.49 1.90
CA ASN A 114 4.98 -0.30 1.73
C ASN A 114 5.79 -0.94 2.87
N PHE A 115 5.27 -0.91 4.08
CA PHE A 115 5.87 -1.56 5.23
C PHE A 115 5.96 -3.08 5.00
N VAL A 116 4.85 -3.71 4.60
CA VAL A 116 4.82 -5.13 4.24
C VAL A 116 5.75 -5.41 3.05
N LYS A 117 5.72 -4.54 2.02
CA LYS A 117 6.60 -4.60 0.84
C LYS A 117 8.08 -4.68 1.23
N ASN A 118 8.51 -3.84 2.15
CA ASN A 118 9.92 -3.71 2.55
C ASN A 118 10.34 -4.78 3.55
N PHE A 119 9.48 -5.08 4.54
CA PHE A 119 9.77 -6.09 5.57
C PHE A 119 10.09 -7.46 4.95
N TYR A 120 9.28 -7.90 3.97
CA TYR A 120 9.49 -9.18 3.28
C TYR A 120 10.66 -9.20 2.29
N TYR A 121 11.13 -8.03 1.86
CA TYR A 121 12.25 -7.91 0.93
C TYR A 121 13.59 -8.01 1.66
N PHE A 122 13.72 -7.33 2.81
CA PHE A 122 15.01 -7.24 3.52
C PHE A 122 15.30 -8.41 4.44
N ARG A 123 14.27 -9.03 5.04
CA ARG A 123 14.48 -10.20 5.87
C ARG A 123 14.44 -11.45 4.98
N ARG A 124 15.62 -12.03 4.71
CA ARG A 124 15.83 -13.37 4.11
C ARG A 124 15.24 -14.48 5.01
N ILE A 125 13.94 -14.40 5.30
CA ILE A 125 13.23 -15.37 6.12
C ILE A 125 12.80 -16.52 5.21
N ASP A 126 13.10 -17.72 5.68
CA ASP A 126 12.83 -19.01 5.06
C ASP A 126 11.40 -19.05 4.47
N PRO A 127 11.22 -19.28 3.15
CA PRO A 127 9.93 -19.18 2.47
C PRO A 127 8.84 -20.12 3.00
N ILE A 128 9.22 -21.18 3.74
CA ILE A 128 8.39 -22.36 3.99
C ILE A 128 7.54 -22.24 5.27
N HIS A 129 7.94 -21.43 6.27
CA HIS A 129 7.28 -21.46 7.60
C HIS A 129 6.43 -20.24 7.98
N ARG A 130 6.33 -19.20 7.16
CA ARG A 130 5.42 -18.05 7.43
C ARG A 130 4.56 -17.62 6.24
N SER A 131 4.74 -18.24 5.08
CA SER A 131 3.90 -18.00 3.90
C SER A 131 2.44 -18.31 4.22
N THR A 132 2.13 -19.46 4.82
CA THR A 132 0.76 -19.96 5.06
C THR A 132 -0.13 -19.05 5.91
N GLU A 133 0.44 -18.18 6.73
CA GLU A 133 -0.32 -17.52 7.79
C GLU A 133 -0.65 -16.06 7.51
N ILE A 134 0.27 -15.24 6.96
CA ILE A 134 -0.12 -13.96 6.35
C ILE A 134 -0.89 -14.24 5.05
N LEU A 135 -0.65 -15.41 4.45
CA LEU A 135 -1.57 -15.98 3.48
C LEU A 135 -2.98 -16.12 4.01
N LEU A 136 -3.32 -16.26 5.30
CA LEU A 136 -4.73 -16.44 5.75
C LEU A 136 -5.61 -15.18 5.68
N GLY A 137 -5.04 -14.00 5.94
CA GLY A 137 -5.72 -12.73 5.64
C GLY A 137 -5.80 -12.51 4.13
N LEU A 138 -4.77 -12.96 3.43
CA LEU A 138 -4.73 -13.05 1.97
C LEU A 138 -5.51 -14.26 1.43
N ASP A 139 -6.03 -15.14 2.30
CA ASP A 139 -6.71 -16.40 1.97
C ASP A 139 -8.20 -16.13 1.97
N ILE A 140 -8.65 -15.16 2.76
CA ILE A 140 -9.97 -14.55 2.59
C ILE A 140 -10.04 -13.81 1.25
N VAL A 141 -8.96 -13.11 0.88
CA VAL A 141 -8.75 -12.43 -0.41
C VAL A 141 -8.61 -13.45 -1.55
N SER A 142 -7.81 -14.52 -1.38
CA SER A 142 -7.62 -15.59 -2.35
C SER A 142 -8.88 -16.46 -2.49
N ARG A 143 -9.61 -16.74 -1.39
CA ARG A 143 -10.91 -17.43 -1.42
C ARG A 143 -11.94 -16.56 -2.10
N ARG A 144 -11.98 -15.24 -1.87
CA ARG A 144 -12.84 -14.33 -2.66
C ARG A 144 -12.50 -14.36 -4.15
N VAL A 145 -11.20 -14.49 -4.51
CA VAL A 145 -10.72 -14.70 -5.89
C VAL A 145 -11.13 -16.07 -6.44
N MET A 146 -11.04 -17.14 -5.65
CA MET A 146 -11.39 -18.49 -6.05
C MET A 146 -12.91 -18.66 -6.21
N TYR A 147 -13.70 -18.03 -5.34
CA TYR A 147 -15.18 -18.07 -5.38
C TYR A 147 -15.77 -17.12 -6.42
N LYS A 148 -15.15 -15.95 -6.67
CA LYS A 148 -15.46 -15.12 -7.85
C LYS A 148 -14.58 -15.56 -9.01
N SER A 149 -14.87 -16.74 -9.56
CA SER A 149 -14.27 -17.37 -10.75
C SER A 149 -14.36 -16.57 -12.05
N SER A 150 -14.64 -15.27 -12.00
CA SER A 150 -14.50 -14.37 -13.13
C SER A 150 -13.06 -13.85 -13.20
N ASN A 151 -12.26 -14.54 -14.01
CA ASN A 151 -11.06 -14.06 -14.72
C ASN A 151 -9.66 -14.25 -14.15
N ILE A 152 -9.37 -14.68 -12.91
CA ILE A 152 -7.94 -14.75 -12.52
C ILE A 152 -7.17 -15.82 -13.31
N THR A 153 -7.78 -16.98 -13.57
CA THR A 153 -7.19 -18.05 -14.39
C THR A 153 -7.01 -17.59 -15.83
N ARG A 154 -8.03 -16.94 -16.43
CA ARG A 154 -7.95 -16.31 -17.75
C ARG A 154 -6.90 -15.19 -17.83
N PHE A 155 -6.70 -14.46 -16.74
CA PHE A 155 -5.71 -13.40 -16.61
C PHE A 155 -4.29 -13.97 -16.53
N TRP A 156 -4.10 -15.11 -15.83
CA TRP A 156 -2.83 -15.84 -15.83
C TRP A 156 -2.57 -16.55 -17.16
N GLU A 157 -3.60 -17.09 -17.81
CA GLU A 157 -3.53 -17.62 -19.18
C GLU A 157 -3.19 -16.51 -20.17
N GLN A 158 -3.70 -15.29 -19.96
CA GLN A 158 -3.34 -14.12 -20.76
C GLN A 158 -1.87 -13.74 -20.61
N PHE A 159 -1.22 -13.95 -19.46
CA PHE A 159 0.23 -13.75 -19.32
C PHE A 159 1.08 -14.60 -20.29
N GLY A 160 0.46 -15.45 -21.10
CA GLY A 160 1.10 -16.44 -21.95
C GLY A 160 1.48 -17.64 -21.10
N ASN A 161 1.74 -18.77 -21.76
CA ASN A 161 2.28 -19.98 -21.12
C ASN A 161 3.71 -19.79 -20.54
N TYR A 162 4.06 -18.59 -20.06
CA TYR A 162 5.20 -18.39 -19.18
C TYR A 162 4.93 -19.17 -17.92
N ARG A 163 5.77 -20.20 -17.70
CA ARG A 163 5.68 -21.10 -16.55
C ARG A 163 5.52 -20.27 -15.29
N ILE A 164 4.32 -20.31 -14.70
CA ILE A 164 3.99 -19.66 -13.42
C ILE A 164 5.03 -20.00 -12.34
N GLY A 165 5.69 -21.15 -12.44
CA GLY A 165 6.81 -21.56 -11.59
C GLY A 165 8.06 -20.66 -11.65
N ILE A 166 8.10 -19.67 -12.54
CA ILE A 166 9.19 -18.69 -12.63
C ILE A 166 8.97 -17.52 -11.65
N PHE A 167 7.72 -17.14 -11.38
CA PHE A 167 7.43 -16.08 -10.43
C PHE A 167 7.41 -16.62 -9.00
N SER A 168 7.99 -15.88 -8.06
CA SER A 168 7.88 -16.25 -6.65
C SER A 168 6.40 -16.26 -6.22
N CYS A 169 5.98 -17.23 -5.40
CA CYS A 169 4.63 -17.26 -4.83
C CYS A 169 4.27 -15.93 -4.15
N LYS A 170 5.27 -15.23 -3.57
CA LYS A 170 5.12 -13.90 -2.98
C LYS A 170 4.65 -12.87 -4.02
N PHE A 171 5.22 -12.86 -5.22
CA PHE A 171 4.84 -11.93 -6.29
C PHE A 171 3.39 -12.16 -6.74
N ILE A 172 3.00 -13.42 -6.96
CA ILE A 172 1.64 -13.79 -7.39
C ILE A 172 0.61 -13.30 -6.37
N VAL A 173 0.86 -13.53 -5.08
CA VAL A 173 -0.02 -13.09 -4.00
C VAL A 173 -0.18 -11.57 -3.99
N TRP A 174 0.91 -10.82 -4.15
CA TRP A 174 0.86 -9.36 -4.24
C TRP A 174 0.00 -8.88 -5.41
N VAL A 175 0.17 -9.50 -6.58
CA VAL A 175 -0.64 -9.17 -7.76
C VAL A 175 -2.13 -9.40 -7.47
N CYS A 176 -2.49 -10.53 -6.86
CA CYS A 176 -3.88 -10.84 -6.52
C CYS A 176 -4.50 -9.82 -5.54
N VAL A 177 -3.75 -9.38 -4.53
CA VAL A 177 -4.23 -8.40 -3.54
C VAL A 177 -4.53 -7.07 -4.19
N PHE A 178 -3.54 -6.54 -4.90
CA PHE A 178 -3.66 -5.25 -5.55
C PHE A 178 -4.72 -5.28 -6.65
N TRP A 179 -4.84 -6.40 -7.36
CA TRP A 179 -5.92 -6.60 -8.30
C TRP A 179 -7.28 -6.51 -7.63
N LEU A 180 -7.49 -7.20 -6.51
CA LEU A 180 -8.76 -7.17 -5.78
C LEU A 180 -9.13 -5.76 -5.29
N GLU A 181 -8.15 -5.01 -4.80
CA GLU A 181 -8.34 -3.61 -4.44
C GLU A 181 -8.75 -2.77 -5.67
N LEU A 182 -8.21 -3.05 -6.86
CA LEU A 182 -8.57 -2.36 -8.10
C LEU A 182 -9.94 -2.77 -8.68
N ILE A 183 -10.41 -4.01 -8.45
CA ILE A 183 -11.69 -4.51 -8.99
C ILE A 183 -12.86 -4.45 -8.00
N ASN A 184 -12.72 -3.66 -6.94
CA ASN A 184 -13.77 -3.50 -5.92
C ASN A 184 -14.88 -2.55 -6.40
N GLU A 185 -15.84 -3.09 -7.17
CA GLU A 185 -16.94 -2.31 -7.72
C GLU A 185 -17.77 -1.54 -6.69
N GLU A 186 -17.89 -2.05 -5.46
CA GLU A 186 -18.65 -1.36 -4.41
C GLU A 186 -17.92 -0.11 -3.93
N GLU A 187 -16.61 -0.21 -3.70
CA GLU A 187 -15.78 0.94 -3.36
C GLU A 187 -15.71 1.94 -4.51
N ASP A 188 -15.59 1.46 -5.75
CA ASP A 188 -15.58 2.31 -6.93
C ASP A 188 -16.86 3.17 -6.99
N ARG A 189 -18.03 2.55 -6.82
CA ARG A 189 -19.32 3.29 -6.84
C ARG A 189 -19.43 4.30 -5.71
N ARG A 190 -18.91 3.97 -4.52
CA ARG A 190 -18.99 4.85 -3.35
C ARG A 190 -18.01 6.01 -3.46
N PHE A 191 -16.81 5.79 -4.00
CA PHE A 191 -15.68 6.69 -3.76
C PHE A 191 -15.11 7.38 -5.00
N TYR A 192 -15.59 7.09 -6.21
CA TYR A 192 -15.07 7.69 -7.45
C TYR A 192 -15.13 9.23 -7.54
N MET A 193 -15.91 9.88 -6.68
CA MET A 193 -16.01 11.34 -6.57
C MET A 193 -14.87 11.96 -5.75
N HIS A 194 -14.04 11.16 -5.09
CA HIS A 194 -12.99 11.65 -4.19
C HIS A 194 -11.60 11.54 -4.81
N GLU A 195 -10.77 12.57 -4.64
CA GLU A 195 -9.40 12.58 -5.17
C GLU A 195 -8.54 11.47 -4.60
N ASN A 196 -8.67 11.20 -3.30
CA ASN A 196 -7.90 10.16 -2.62
C ASN A 196 -8.14 8.77 -3.18
N PHE A 197 -9.37 8.48 -3.64
CA PHE A 197 -9.68 7.23 -4.32
C PHE A 197 -8.84 7.06 -5.59
N TRP A 198 -8.80 8.08 -6.46
CA TRP A 198 -7.99 8.02 -7.68
C TRP A 198 -6.50 7.97 -7.39
N LEU A 199 -6.03 8.67 -6.36
CA LEU A 199 -4.62 8.62 -5.93
C LEU A 199 -4.24 7.24 -5.40
N GLN A 200 -5.13 6.58 -4.65
CA GLN A 200 -4.92 5.21 -4.19
C GLN A 200 -4.83 4.23 -5.35
N ARG A 201 -5.73 4.34 -6.35
CA ARG A 201 -5.66 3.50 -7.55
C ARG A 201 -4.32 3.68 -8.28
N ARG A 202 -3.88 4.93 -8.47
CA ARG A 202 -2.57 5.23 -9.08
C ARG A 202 -1.42 4.61 -8.29
N PHE A 203 -1.44 4.69 -6.96
CA PHE A 203 -0.45 4.05 -6.09
C PHE A 203 -0.41 2.53 -6.28
N ILE A 204 -1.59 1.89 -6.33
CA ILE A 204 -1.67 0.44 -6.52
C ILE A 204 -1.12 0.04 -7.90
N LEU A 205 -1.55 0.73 -8.96
CA LEU A 205 -1.08 0.50 -10.33
C LEU A 205 0.43 0.68 -10.45
N TYR A 206 0.96 1.78 -9.91
CA TYR A 206 2.39 2.04 -9.86
C TYR A 206 3.14 0.91 -9.16
N THR A 207 2.67 0.49 -7.99
CA THR A 207 3.33 -0.55 -7.20
C THR A 207 3.34 -1.88 -7.96
N LEU A 208 2.25 -2.22 -8.66
CA LEU A 208 2.17 -3.39 -9.53
C LEU A 208 3.18 -3.33 -10.68
N PHE A 209 3.28 -2.19 -11.37
CA PHE A 209 4.20 -2.01 -12.49
C PHE A 209 5.67 -2.01 -12.05
N GLU A 210 6.01 -1.31 -10.98
CA GLU A 210 7.35 -1.33 -10.38
C GLU A 210 7.75 -2.77 -10.03
N ARG A 211 6.83 -3.55 -9.45
CA ARG A 211 7.10 -4.95 -9.10
C ARG A 211 7.24 -5.84 -10.31
N LEU A 212 6.41 -5.68 -11.34
CA LEU A 212 6.58 -6.39 -12.60
C LEU A 212 7.93 -6.11 -13.21
N ASN A 213 8.31 -4.83 -13.31
CA ASN A 213 9.57 -4.42 -13.89
C ASN A 213 10.74 -5.06 -13.15
N ASN A 214 10.78 -4.95 -11.83
CA ASN A 214 11.86 -5.52 -11.02
C ASN A 214 11.93 -7.06 -11.11
N ASN A 215 10.80 -7.76 -11.25
CA ASN A 215 10.80 -9.22 -11.38
C ASN A 215 11.09 -9.69 -12.82
N ILE A 216 10.81 -8.86 -13.84
CA ILE A 216 11.10 -9.16 -15.25
C ILE A 216 12.55 -8.80 -15.59
N GLU A 217 13.07 -7.66 -15.12
CA GLU A 217 14.46 -7.22 -15.34
C GLU A 217 15.48 -8.18 -14.70
N GLY A 218 15.20 -8.71 -13.50
CA GLY A 218 16.01 -9.76 -12.88
C GLY A 218 16.08 -11.08 -13.68
N MET A 219 15.32 -11.20 -14.78
CA MET A 219 15.34 -12.34 -15.70
C MET A 219 15.79 -11.98 -17.12
N LEU A 220 16.16 -10.72 -17.38
CA LEU A 220 16.64 -10.24 -18.68
C LEU A 220 18.17 -10.06 -18.71
N ASP A 221 18.86 -10.40 -17.63
CA ASP A 221 20.31 -10.42 -17.55
C ASP A 221 20.89 -11.67 -18.20
N ASP A 222 21.34 -11.49 -19.43
CA ASP A 222 22.70 -11.93 -19.77
C ASP A 222 23.43 -10.82 -20.56
N HIS A 223 22.74 -9.93 -21.30
CA HIS A 223 23.40 -8.95 -22.17
C HIS A 223 22.76 -7.55 -22.29
N ASN A 224 21.77 -7.16 -21.46
CA ASN A 224 21.12 -5.86 -21.61
C ASN A 224 21.36 -4.93 -20.43
N VAL A 225 21.93 -3.77 -20.74
CA VAL A 225 22.20 -2.67 -19.80
C VAL A 225 20.97 -2.36 -18.94
N VAL A 226 21.13 -2.59 -17.65
CA VAL A 226 20.18 -2.27 -16.58
C VAL A 226 19.93 -0.76 -16.59
N VAL A 227 18.73 -0.34 -16.96
CA VAL A 227 18.29 1.04 -16.73
C VAL A 227 17.55 1.08 -15.41
N ASP A 228 18.09 1.85 -14.47
CA ASP A 228 17.47 2.09 -13.18
C ASP A 228 16.15 2.85 -13.36
N VAL A 229 15.05 2.10 -13.48
CA VAL A 229 13.68 2.64 -13.53
C VAL A 229 13.36 3.49 -12.29
N LYS A 230 14.14 3.36 -11.19
CA LYS A 230 14.03 4.28 -10.04
C LYS A 230 14.32 5.73 -10.43
N SER A 231 15.29 5.99 -11.30
CA SER A 231 15.76 7.36 -11.58
C SER A 231 14.70 8.28 -12.21
N ASN A 232 13.71 7.71 -12.92
CA ASN A 232 12.60 8.46 -13.53
C ASN A 232 11.29 8.36 -12.74
N LEU A 233 11.24 7.52 -11.70
CA LEU A 233 10.09 7.33 -10.82
C LEU A 233 10.39 7.78 -9.38
N LEU A 234 11.39 8.65 -9.23
CA LEU A 234 12.12 9.03 -8.01
C LEU A 234 11.31 9.89 -7.04
N ASP A 235 10.02 9.64 -6.86
CA ASP A 235 9.30 10.13 -5.70
C ASP A 235 8.66 8.97 -4.95
N SER A 236 9.35 8.52 -3.91
CA SER A 236 8.82 7.59 -2.91
C SER A 236 7.55 8.12 -2.21
N ASN A 237 7.23 9.40 -2.43
CA ASN A 237 6.01 10.09 -2.03
C ASN A 237 5.13 10.46 -3.24
N ILE A 238 4.69 9.48 -4.04
CA ILE A 238 3.77 9.66 -5.20
C ILE A 238 2.58 10.60 -4.91
N LEU A 239 2.17 10.77 -3.65
CA LEU A 239 1.11 11.70 -3.27
C LEU A 239 1.53 13.17 -3.11
N PHE A 240 2.77 13.50 -2.73
CA PHE A 240 3.14 14.90 -2.44
C PHE A 240 3.62 15.67 -3.66
N THR A 241 4.04 15.00 -4.73
CA THR A 241 4.25 15.65 -6.02
C THR A 241 2.95 15.85 -6.80
N VAL A 242 1.97 14.94 -6.74
CA VAL A 242 0.76 15.05 -7.57
C VAL A 242 -0.24 16.10 -7.07
N CYS A 243 -0.33 16.36 -5.76
CA CYS A 243 -1.23 17.38 -5.22
C CYS A 243 -0.67 18.81 -5.22
N LYS A 244 0.64 19.02 -5.37
CA LYS A 244 1.27 20.36 -5.31
C LYS A 244 2.11 20.76 -6.52
N SER A 245 2.46 19.84 -7.41
CA SER A 245 3.27 20.20 -8.58
C SER A 245 2.42 20.25 -9.84
N ASN A 246 2.63 21.30 -10.62
CA ASN A 246 2.49 21.22 -12.06
C ASN A 246 3.47 20.16 -12.58
N TYR A 247 3.12 18.88 -12.45
CA TYR A 247 3.96 17.75 -12.88
C TYR A 247 4.07 17.78 -14.41
N LYS A 248 4.95 18.64 -14.92
CA LYS A 248 5.52 18.56 -16.25
C LYS A 248 6.67 17.57 -16.13
N MET A 249 6.44 16.30 -16.46
CA MET A 249 7.60 15.48 -16.84
C MET A 249 8.13 16.06 -18.13
N GLU A 250 9.31 16.68 -18.07
CA GLU A 250 9.93 17.38 -19.20
C GLU A 250 10.54 16.42 -20.25
N LYS A 251 10.52 15.10 -20.02
CA LYS A 251 11.02 14.12 -20.99
C LYS A 251 10.08 12.94 -21.13
N GLU A 252 9.68 12.65 -22.37
CA GLU A 252 9.12 11.36 -22.76
C GLU A 252 10.04 10.25 -22.26
N ILE A 253 9.47 9.22 -21.63
CA ILE A 253 10.20 8.03 -21.21
C ILE A 253 10.78 7.41 -22.48
N SER A 254 12.10 7.53 -22.69
CA SER A 254 12.75 6.89 -23.82
C SER A 254 12.48 5.39 -23.75
N THR A 255 11.84 4.85 -24.78
CA THR A 255 11.27 3.50 -24.75
C THR A 255 12.37 2.44 -24.75
N ASN A 256 12.85 2.05 -23.57
CA ASN A 256 13.73 0.89 -23.37
C ASN A 256 13.04 -0.41 -23.87
N PRO A 257 13.76 -1.34 -24.50
CA PRO A 257 13.25 -2.69 -24.83
C PRO A 257 12.47 -3.42 -23.70
N ALA A 258 12.90 -3.30 -22.44
CA ALA A 258 12.20 -3.89 -21.29
C ALA A 258 10.81 -3.24 -21.08
N HIS A 259 10.74 -1.91 -21.18
CA HIS A 259 9.49 -1.15 -21.13
C HIS A 259 8.53 -1.56 -22.26
N LYS A 260 9.04 -1.75 -23.48
CA LYS A 260 8.24 -2.27 -24.61
C LYS A 260 7.71 -3.68 -24.34
N LYS A 261 8.47 -4.56 -23.68
CA LYS A 261 7.98 -5.90 -23.31
C LYS A 261 6.86 -5.81 -22.26
N ILE A 262 6.98 -4.92 -21.27
CA ILE A 262 5.96 -4.74 -20.23
C ILE A 262 4.68 -4.16 -20.83
N ILE A 263 4.74 -3.09 -21.62
CA ILE A 263 3.56 -2.49 -22.26
C ILE A 263 2.86 -3.48 -23.19
N ASN A 264 3.64 -4.31 -23.88
CA ASN A 264 3.09 -5.35 -24.74
C ASN A 264 2.67 -6.61 -23.98
N SER A 265 2.97 -6.71 -22.68
CA SER A 265 2.53 -7.84 -21.87
C SER A 265 0.99 -7.84 -21.79
N PRO A 266 0.34 -8.99 -21.95
CA PRO A 266 -1.10 -9.07 -21.89
C PRO A 266 -1.66 -8.63 -20.53
N PHE A 267 -0.92 -8.85 -19.45
CA PHE A 267 -1.28 -8.34 -18.12
C PHE A 267 -1.37 -6.82 -18.07
N TYR A 268 -0.33 -6.14 -18.54
CA TYR A 268 -0.31 -4.69 -18.56
C TYR A 268 -1.51 -4.17 -19.36
N ARG A 269 -1.78 -4.76 -20.53
CA ARG A 269 -2.93 -4.41 -21.36
C ARG A 269 -4.25 -4.68 -20.64
N ALA A 270 -4.41 -5.83 -19.97
CA ALA A 270 -5.61 -6.18 -19.23
C ALA A 270 -5.88 -5.18 -18.09
N LEU A 271 -4.84 -4.84 -17.33
CA LEU A 271 -4.91 -3.92 -16.21
C LEU A 271 -5.23 -2.49 -16.67
N ILE A 272 -4.57 -1.98 -17.71
CA ILE A 272 -4.90 -0.67 -18.27
C ILE A 272 -6.30 -0.65 -18.91
N ASN A 273 -6.71 -1.73 -19.57
CA ASN A 273 -8.06 -1.82 -20.14
C ASN A 273 -9.14 -1.85 -19.04
N GLY A 274 -8.88 -2.55 -17.93
CA GLY A 274 -9.73 -2.52 -16.75
C GLY A 274 -9.86 -1.10 -16.18
N GLU A 275 -8.75 -0.39 -16.07
CA GLU A 275 -8.76 0.99 -15.58
C GLU A 275 -9.49 1.94 -16.54
N LYS A 276 -9.26 1.81 -17.85
CA LYS A 276 -10.00 2.55 -18.88
C LYS A 276 -11.50 2.25 -18.83
N TYR A 277 -11.89 1.02 -18.52
CA TYR A 277 -13.30 0.66 -18.35
C TYR A 277 -13.92 1.36 -17.14
N ILE A 278 -13.26 1.35 -15.99
CA ILE A 278 -13.70 2.05 -14.77
C ILE A 278 -13.83 3.55 -15.04
N VAL A 279 -12.82 4.15 -15.66
CA VAL A 279 -12.83 5.55 -16.09
C VAL A 279 -14.06 5.87 -16.94
N ARG A 280 -14.37 5.04 -17.95
CA ARG A 280 -15.53 5.24 -18.83
C ARG A 280 -16.85 5.10 -18.07
N LYS A 281 -16.94 4.10 -17.18
CA LYS A 281 -18.12 3.82 -16.35
C LYS A 281 -18.50 5.00 -15.46
N PHE A 282 -17.52 5.74 -14.94
CA PHE A 282 -17.72 6.85 -14.01
C PHE A 282 -17.56 8.24 -14.63
N MET A 283 -17.42 8.33 -15.95
CA MET A 283 -17.23 9.58 -16.66
C MET A 283 -18.54 10.40 -16.67
N CYS A 284 -18.74 11.22 -15.64
CA CYS A 284 -19.85 12.17 -15.52
C CYS A 284 -19.34 13.63 -15.58
N PRO A 285 -20.16 14.61 -16.01
CA PRO A 285 -19.76 16.02 -16.14
C PRO A 285 -19.16 16.62 -14.86
N SER A 286 -19.67 16.24 -13.68
CA SER A 286 -19.23 16.74 -12.37
C SER A 286 -17.83 16.30 -11.93
N ASN A 287 -17.36 15.13 -12.40
CA ASN A 287 -16.03 14.58 -12.03
C ASN A 287 -14.99 14.68 -13.14
N HIS A 288 -15.29 15.47 -14.17
CA HIS A 288 -14.53 15.47 -15.40
C HIS A 288 -13.04 15.77 -15.14
N ASN A 289 -12.72 16.63 -14.17
CA ASN A 289 -11.33 17.00 -13.88
C ASN A 289 -10.54 15.90 -13.16
N LEU A 290 -11.12 15.19 -12.19
CA LEU A 290 -10.44 14.09 -11.48
C LEU A 290 -10.11 12.94 -12.44
N ILE A 291 -11.12 12.56 -13.22
CA ILE A 291 -11.01 11.47 -14.20
C ILE A 291 -10.07 11.89 -15.33
N ARG A 292 -10.10 13.14 -15.83
CA ARG A 292 -9.11 13.66 -16.79
C ARG A 292 -7.69 13.57 -16.26
N ARG A 293 -7.45 13.98 -15.01
CA ARG A 293 -6.13 13.87 -14.38
C ARG A 293 -5.67 12.42 -14.31
N HIS A 294 -6.58 11.48 -14.00
CA HIS A 294 -6.26 10.05 -13.96
C HIS A 294 -5.98 9.48 -15.35
N ILE A 295 -6.79 9.80 -16.36
CA ILE A 295 -6.54 9.43 -17.77
C ILE A 295 -5.20 9.98 -18.25
N SER A 296 -4.90 11.24 -17.95
CA SER A 296 -3.64 11.87 -18.32
C SER A 296 -2.47 11.13 -17.67
N TRP A 297 -2.62 10.76 -16.39
CA TRP A 297 -1.63 9.96 -15.68
C TRP A 297 -1.43 8.58 -16.35
N LEU A 298 -2.50 7.88 -16.71
CA LEU A 298 -2.42 6.58 -17.40
C LEU A 298 -1.68 6.65 -18.74
N LYS A 299 -1.76 7.78 -19.46
CA LYS A 299 -1.02 7.96 -20.72
C LYS A 299 0.48 7.92 -20.55
N TYR A 300 1.02 8.25 -19.38
CA TYR A 300 2.46 8.16 -19.12
C TYR A 300 2.94 6.73 -18.87
N PHE A 301 2.01 5.80 -18.61
CA PHE A 301 2.34 4.39 -18.50
C PHE A 301 2.18 3.67 -19.84
N LEU A 302 1.39 4.21 -20.78
CA LEU A 302 1.04 3.64 -22.09
C LEU A 302 2.14 3.86 -23.14
#